data_AF-W2PT19-F1
#
_entry.id   AF-W2PT19-F1
#
_cell.length_a   1.000
_cell.length_b   1.000
_cell.length_c   1.000
_cell.angle_alpha   90.00
_cell.angle_beta   90.00
_cell.angle_gamma   90.00
#
_symmetry.space_group_name_H-M   'P 1'
#
loop_
_entity.id
_entity.type
_entity.pdbx_description
1 polymer ?
#
loop_
_entity_poly.entity_id
_entity_poly.type
_entity_poly.pdbx_seq_one_letter_code
_entity_poly.pdbx_strand_id
1 'polypeptide(L)'
;MATSNELPSEQHTNSLSDGLPAKRRNPMVRFTDELDFQLIEEAQARNPFGEDYGEKTQARADVAAAVAVVVDGCLCRERCNHLLDAYQAKKKASERRSGPCEDYTPKDECLAEVLEMRKMEMLLKNDKKQQKDQQRQVDGQAIAMRTH
;
A
#
# COMPACT_ATOMS: atom_id res chain seq x y z
N MET A 1 -68.89 -33.45 31.38
CA MET A 1 -69.22 -32.77 30.10
C MET A 1 -67.95 -32.79 29.27
N ALA A 2 -67.84 -33.74 28.35
CA ALA A 2 -68.22 -33.61 26.94
C ALA A 2 -67.18 -32.79 26.14
N THR A 3 -66.57 -33.51 25.20
CA THR A 3 -65.48 -33.23 24.26
C THR A 3 -65.82 -32.21 23.18
N SER A 4 -64.80 -31.46 22.71
CA SER A 4 -64.54 -31.01 21.31
C SER A 4 -63.12 -30.41 21.33
N ASN A 5 -62.05 -31.01 20.80
CA ASN A 5 -61.73 -31.36 19.41
C ASN A 5 -61.92 -30.20 18.41
N GLU A 6 -60.82 -29.48 18.11
CA GLU A 6 -60.50 -29.01 16.76
C GLU A 6 -58.98 -28.75 16.60
N LEU A 7 -58.40 -29.40 15.60
CA LEU A 7 -57.12 -29.17 14.90
C LEU A 7 -57.52 -29.18 13.40
N PRO A 8 -56.72 -28.69 12.42
CA PRO A 8 -55.57 -27.80 12.42
C PRO A 8 -55.75 -26.61 11.44
N SER A 9 -54.85 -25.64 11.42
CA SER A 9 -54.62 -24.86 10.18
C SER A 9 -53.14 -24.58 9.99
N GLU A 10 -52.65 -25.22 8.95
CA GLU A 10 -51.30 -25.12 8.42
C GLU A 10 -51.00 -23.68 8.04
N GLN A 11 -50.00 -23.07 8.67
CA GLN A 11 -49.33 -21.92 8.09
C GLN A 11 -47.96 -22.38 7.64
N HIS A 12 -47.97 -22.71 6.35
CA HIS A 12 -46.90 -23.01 5.44
C HIS A 12 -45.53 -22.48 5.89
N THR A 13 -44.60 -23.42 6.02
CA THR A 13 -43.17 -23.18 5.90
C THR A 13 -42.87 -22.61 4.52
N ASN A 14 -42.88 -21.29 4.37
CA ASN A 14 -42.24 -20.64 3.23
C ASN A 14 -40.72 -20.63 3.47
N SER A 15 -40.13 -21.79 3.20
CA SER A 15 -38.74 -21.90 2.77
C SER A 15 -38.67 -21.23 1.40
N LEU A 16 -38.06 -20.04 1.31
CA LEU A 16 -37.71 -19.45 0.03
C LEU A 16 -36.57 -18.45 0.17
N SER A 17 -35.52 -18.76 -0.58
CA SER A 17 -34.34 -17.94 -0.87
C SER A 17 -33.21 -18.03 0.16
N ASP A 18 -32.50 -19.15 0.11
CA ASP A 18 -31.03 -19.14 0.11
C ASP A 18 -30.57 -18.23 -1.06
N GLY A 19 -30.64 -16.93 -0.82
CA GLY A 19 -29.93 -15.96 -1.63
C GLY A 19 -28.45 -16.19 -1.36
N LEU A 20 -27.73 -16.70 -2.36
CA LEU A 20 -26.28 -16.61 -2.47
C LEU A 20 -25.83 -15.28 -1.84
N PRO A 21 -24.84 -15.26 -0.92
CA PRO A 21 -24.44 -14.02 -0.28
C PRO A 21 -24.07 -13.05 -1.39
N ALA A 22 -24.92 -12.05 -1.62
CA ALA A 22 -24.65 -10.96 -2.53
C ALA A 22 -23.28 -10.47 -2.14
N LYS A 23 -22.30 -10.63 -3.04
CA LYS A 23 -20.89 -10.32 -2.85
C LYS A 23 -20.85 -8.96 -2.16
N ARG A 24 -20.68 -8.92 -0.83
CA ARG A 24 -20.78 -7.68 -0.07
C ARG A 24 -19.72 -6.80 -0.70
N ARG A 25 -20.12 -5.74 -1.39
CA ARG A 25 -19.16 -4.77 -1.90
C ARG A 25 -18.43 -4.31 -0.64
N ASN A 26 -17.14 -4.64 -0.54
CA ASN A 26 -16.36 -4.26 0.63
C ASN A 26 -16.63 -2.78 0.87
N PRO A 27 -17.05 -2.39 2.09
CA PRO A 27 -17.30 -0.99 2.39
C PRO A 27 -16.06 -0.23 1.96
N MET A 28 -16.24 0.79 1.12
CA MET A 28 -15.14 1.55 0.56
C MET A 28 -14.35 2.15 1.72
N VAL A 29 -13.19 1.55 2.01
CA VAL A 29 -12.35 1.95 3.12
C VAL A 29 -11.89 3.37 2.86
N ARG A 30 -12.17 4.26 3.82
CA ARG A 30 -11.66 5.62 3.79
C ARG A 30 -10.46 5.67 4.74
N PHE A 31 -9.32 6.11 4.22
CA PHE A 31 -8.17 6.41 5.07
C PHE A 31 -8.50 7.59 5.98
N THR A 32 -8.33 7.37 7.27
CA THR A 32 -8.34 8.39 8.31
C THR A 32 -6.90 8.75 8.67
N ASP A 33 -6.70 9.84 9.42
CA ASP A 33 -5.35 10.24 9.84
C ASP A 33 -4.65 9.15 10.68
N GLU A 34 -5.43 8.42 11.49
CA GLU A 34 -5.00 7.26 12.27
C GLU A 34 -4.53 6.11 11.37
N LEU A 35 -5.35 5.74 10.37
CA LEU A 35 -4.98 4.70 9.41
C LEU A 35 -3.77 5.10 8.56
N ASP A 36 -3.65 6.38 8.23
CA ASP A 36 -2.48 6.91 7.53
C ASP A 36 -1.23 6.83 8.42
N PHE A 37 -1.35 7.07 9.72
CA PHE A 37 -0.21 6.95 10.62
C PHE A 37 0.22 5.48 10.77
N GLN A 38 -0.71 4.57 11.03
CA GLN A 38 -0.44 3.12 11.09
C GLN A 38 0.17 2.60 9.79
N LEU A 39 -0.35 3.04 8.63
CA LEU A 39 0.20 2.67 7.33
C LEU A 39 1.67 3.11 7.18
N ILE A 40 2.02 4.28 7.67
CA ILE A 40 3.39 4.80 7.60
C ILE A 40 4.31 4.10 8.61
N GLU A 41 3.86 3.81 9.82
CA GLU A 41 4.62 3.02 10.80
C GLU A 41 4.91 1.61 10.28
N GLU A 42 3.92 0.93 9.70
CA GLU A 42 4.11 -0.41 9.12
C GLU A 42 5.03 -0.38 7.90
N ALA A 43 4.93 0.67 7.06
CA ALA A 43 5.84 0.86 5.94
C ALA A 43 7.28 1.13 6.39
N GLN A 44 7.47 1.86 7.50
CA GLN A 44 8.78 2.09 8.10
C GLN A 44 9.35 0.80 8.67
N ALA A 45 8.56 0.06 9.45
CA ALA A 45 9.01 -1.16 10.12
C ALA A 45 9.38 -2.28 9.14
N ARG A 46 8.59 -2.45 8.07
CA ARG A 46 8.77 -3.53 7.09
C ARG A 46 9.67 -3.15 5.92
N ASN A 47 9.89 -1.85 5.70
CA ASN A 47 10.68 -1.30 4.60
C ASN A 47 10.41 -1.98 3.24
N PRO A 48 9.19 -1.85 2.67
CA PRO A 48 8.88 -2.46 1.38
C PRO A 48 9.69 -1.86 0.21
N PHE A 49 10.49 -0.82 0.44
CA PHE A 49 11.35 -0.18 -0.56
C PHE A 49 12.72 -0.83 -0.68
N GLY A 50 13.19 -1.51 0.37
CA GLY A 50 14.46 -2.24 0.38
C GLY A 50 14.41 -3.60 -0.31
N GLU A 51 13.21 -4.11 -0.56
CA GLU A 51 13.00 -5.43 -1.13
C GLU A 51 13.29 -5.52 -2.63
N ASP A 52 13.78 -6.68 -3.05
CA ASP A 52 13.98 -7.01 -4.45
C ASP A 52 12.65 -7.06 -5.23
N TYR A 53 12.73 -7.00 -6.56
CA TYR A 53 11.56 -6.92 -7.44
C TYR A 53 10.51 -8.04 -7.22
N GLY A 54 10.95 -9.24 -6.79
CA GLY A 54 10.08 -10.38 -6.48
C GLY A 54 9.37 -10.27 -5.12
N GLU A 55 10.10 -9.86 -4.10
CA GLU A 55 9.62 -9.82 -2.70
C GLU A 55 8.83 -8.54 -2.39
N LYS A 56 9.02 -7.48 -3.19
CA LYS A 56 8.37 -6.19 -3.00
C LYS A 56 6.84 -6.26 -2.99
N THR A 57 6.25 -7.17 -3.76
CA THR A 57 4.80 -7.35 -3.77
C THR A 57 4.32 -7.96 -2.46
N GLN A 58 5.05 -8.95 -1.94
CA GLN A 58 4.74 -9.59 -0.67
C GLN A 58 4.93 -8.61 0.49
N ALA A 59 6.04 -7.88 0.56
CA ALA A 59 6.25 -6.90 1.62
C ALA A 59 5.17 -5.80 1.65
N ARG A 60 4.63 -5.40 0.49
CA ARG A 60 3.48 -4.48 0.43
C ARG A 60 2.19 -5.13 0.90
N ALA A 61 1.97 -6.39 0.56
CA ALA A 61 0.83 -7.15 1.06
C ALA A 61 0.90 -7.31 2.58
N ASP A 62 2.10 -7.51 3.13
CA ASP A 62 2.32 -7.61 4.57
C ASP A 62 2.06 -6.28 5.30
N VAL A 63 2.50 -5.15 4.72
CA VAL A 63 2.12 -3.81 5.21
C VAL A 63 0.60 -3.64 5.21
N ALA A 64 -0.06 -4.00 4.11
CA ALA A 64 -1.52 -3.85 4.00
C ALA A 64 -2.30 -4.79 4.94
N ALA A 65 -1.79 -6.00 5.18
CA ALA A 65 -2.37 -6.95 6.12
C ALA A 65 -2.22 -6.51 7.58
N ALA A 66 -1.17 -5.76 7.90
CA ALA A 66 -0.91 -5.25 9.23
C ALA A 66 -1.78 -4.02 9.57
N VAL A 67 -2.07 -3.18 8.58
CA VAL A 67 -3.09 -2.13 8.72
C VAL A 67 -4.42 -2.85 8.93
N ALA A 68 -5.06 -2.66 10.10
CA ALA A 68 -6.19 -3.47 10.62
C ALA A 68 -7.52 -3.34 9.84
N VAL A 69 -7.45 -3.13 8.53
CA VAL A 69 -8.57 -2.97 7.62
C VAL A 69 -8.30 -3.80 6.36
N VAL A 70 -9.31 -4.48 5.84
CA VAL A 70 -9.20 -5.25 4.59
C VAL A 70 -9.04 -4.30 3.41
N VAL A 71 -7.81 -3.85 3.18
CA VAL A 71 -7.42 -2.93 2.12
C VAL A 71 -6.52 -3.67 1.13
N ASP A 72 -6.71 -3.40 -0.16
CA ASP A 72 -5.82 -3.91 -1.20
C ASP A 72 -4.41 -3.31 -1.02
N GLY A 73 -3.37 -4.15 -1.10
CA GLY A 73 -1.98 -3.70 -1.05
C GLY A 73 -1.64 -2.63 -2.11
N CYS A 74 -2.33 -2.63 -3.26
CA CYS A 74 -2.21 -1.56 -4.25
C CYS A 74 -2.70 -0.21 -3.70
N LEU A 75 -3.81 -0.20 -2.98
CA LEU A 75 -4.40 1.01 -2.41
C LEU A 75 -3.55 1.54 -1.26
N CYS A 76 -3.04 0.67 -0.38
CA CYS A 76 -2.10 1.05 0.68
C CYS A 76 -0.82 1.68 0.09
N ARG A 77 -0.28 1.09 -0.98
CA ARG A 77 0.88 1.66 -1.69
C ARG A 77 0.59 3.05 -2.25
N GLU A 78 -0.54 3.22 -2.92
CA GLU A 78 -0.94 4.50 -3.51
C GLU A 78 -1.12 5.57 -2.44
N ARG A 79 -1.79 5.21 -1.33
CA ARG A 79 -1.97 6.12 -0.19
C ARG A 79 -0.62 6.50 0.44
N CYS A 80 0.25 5.52 0.68
CA CYS A 80 1.60 5.75 1.21
C CYS A 80 2.38 6.74 0.32
N ASN A 81 2.41 6.52 -0.99
CA ASN A 81 3.07 7.44 -1.93
C ASN A 81 2.47 8.85 -1.90
N HIS A 82 1.14 8.96 -1.83
CA HIS A 82 0.45 10.25 -1.74
C HIS A 82 0.86 11.03 -0.48
N LEU A 83 0.96 10.36 0.66
CA LEU A 83 1.41 10.96 1.92
C LEU A 83 2.85 11.45 1.83
N LEU A 84 3.75 10.66 1.24
CA LEU A 84 5.15 11.04 1.04
C LEU A 84 5.29 12.26 0.11
N ASP A 85 4.51 12.30 -0.97
CA ASP A 85 4.52 13.43 -1.91
C ASP A 85 3.98 14.71 -1.25
N ALA A 86 2.90 14.59 -0.46
CA ALA A 86 2.33 15.69 0.31
C ALA A 86 3.32 16.22 1.37
N TYR A 87 4.00 15.34 2.10
CA TYR A 87 5.04 15.69 3.07
C TYR A 87 6.20 16.46 2.41
N GLN A 88 6.71 15.97 1.28
CA GLN A 88 7.74 16.68 0.52
C GLN A 88 7.28 18.06 0.04
N ALA A 89 6.04 18.15 -0.45
CA ALA A 89 5.47 19.42 -0.92
C ALA A 89 5.33 20.43 0.23
N LYS A 90 4.86 19.98 1.40
CA LYS A 90 4.78 20.77 2.64
C LYS A 90 6.16 21.29 3.04
N LYS A 91 7.17 20.40 3.09
CA LYS A 91 8.56 20.77 3.43
C LYS A 91 9.12 21.83 2.47
N LYS A 92 8.99 21.62 1.16
CA LYS A 92 9.41 22.59 0.13
C LYS A 92 8.67 23.93 0.25
N ALA A 93 7.38 23.91 0.58
CA ALA A 93 6.61 25.12 0.78
C ALA A 93 7.03 25.88 2.06
N SER A 94 7.41 25.18 3.12
CA SER A 94 7.97 25.78 4.34
C SER A 94 9.33 26.44 4.06
N GLU A 95 10.23 25.73 3.37
CA GLU A 95 11.56 26.23 2.99
C GLU A 95 11.48 27.54 2.18
N ARG A 96 10.51 27.64 1.25
CA ARG A 96 10.28 28.85 0.45
C ARG A 96 9.75 30.04 1.23
N ARG A 97 9.07 29.82 2.36
CA ARG A 97 8.43 30.87 3.17
C ARG A 97 9.35 31.42 4.28
N SER A 98 10.63 31.04 4.30
CA SER A 98 11.64 31.51 5.26
C SER A 98 11.33 31.23 6.73
N GLY A 99 10.96 29.98 7.07
CA GLY A 99 10.94 29.53 8.46
C GLY A 99 10.47 28.08 8.59
N PRO A 100 10.83 27.39 9.70
CA PRO A 100 10.21 26.13 10.07
C PRO A 100 8.75 26.44 10.40
N CYS A 101 7.85 26.05 9.51
CA CYS A 101 6.43 26.18 9.72
C CYS A 101 5.91 24.78 10.03
N GLU A 102 5.48 24.62 11.28
CA GLU A 102 4.75 23.51 11.88
C GLU A 102 5.55 22.67 12.88
N ASP A 103 4.85 22.35 13.98
CA ASP A 103 5.30 21.42 15.00
C ASP A 103 5.59 20.07 14.37
N TYR A 104 6.81 19.59 14.60
CA TYR A 104 7.23 18.29 14.12
C TYR A 104 6.49 17.19 14.88
N THR A 105 5.79 16.33 14.15
CA THR A 105 5.00 15.23 14.73
C THR A 105 5.74 13.89 14.61
N PRO A 106 5.42 12.89 15.44
CA PRO A 106 5.94 11.52 15.25
C PRO A 106 5.64 10.96 13.86
N LYS A 107 4.51 11.33 13.26
CA LYS A 107 4.18 10.98 11.86
C LYS A 107 5.16 11.60 10.87
N ASP A 108 5.65 12.82 11.11
CA ASP A 108 6.65 13.47 10.28
C ASP A 108 8.02 12.77 10.37
N GLU A 109 8.38 12.19 11.52
CA GLU A 109 9.57 11.32 11.69
C GLU A 109 9.47 10.10 10.77
N CYS A 110 8.38 9.34 10.92
CA CYS A 110 8.15 8.15 10.12
C CYS A 110 8.10 8.47 8.62
N LEU A 111 7.45 9.57 8.23
CA LEU A 111 7.39 10.04 6.84
C LEU A 111 8.78 10.40 6.30
N ALA A 112 9.64 11.04 7.10
CA ALA A 112 11.00 11.36 6.70
C ALA A 112 11.82 10.09 6.44
N GLU A 113 11.76 9.10 7.33
CA GLU A 113 12.49 7.84 7.17
C GLU A 113 12.02 7.03 5.96
N VAL A 114 10.70 6.84 5.82
CA VAL A 114 10.12 6.12 4.66
C VAL A 114 10.46 6.84 3.36
N LEU A 115 10.54 8.17 3.38
CA LEU A 115 10.96 8.95 2.23
C LEU A 115 12.42 8.70 1.86
N GLU A 116 13.32 8.60 2.83
CA GLU A 116 14.72 8.22 2.57
C GLU A 116 14.81 6.80 2.01
N MET A 117 14.05 5.84 2.54
CA MET A 117 13.98 4.47 1.98
C MET A 117 13.57 4.48 0.50
N ARG A 118 12.54 5.28 0.14
CA ARG A 118 12.11 5.46 -1.26
C ARG A 118 13.20 6.08 -2.13
N LYS A 119 13.97 7.04 -1.61
CA LYS A 119 15.10 7.65 -2.34
C LYS A 119 16.22 6.65 -2.57
N MET A 120 16.59 5.87 -1.56
CA MET A 120 17.62 4.83 -1.67
C MET A 120 17.24 3.79 -2.73
N GLU A 121 15.97 3.38 -2.78
CA GLU A 121 15.49 2.50 -3.83
C GLU A 121 15.72 3.09 -5.24
N MET A 122 15.40 4.38 -5.43
CA MET A 122 15.58 5.03 -6.73
C MET A 122 17.06 5.14 -7.12
N LEU A 123 17.95 5.40 -6.15
CA LEU A 123 19.40 5.43 -6.38
C LEU A 123 19.90 4.05 -6.84
N LEU A 124 19.57 2.98 -6.12
CA LEU A 124 19.95 1.62 -6.47
C LEU A 124 19.47 1.21 -7.88
N LYS A 125 18.26 1.62 -8.26
CA LYS A 125 17.74 1.39 -9.62
C LYS A 125 18.52 2.15 -10.68
N ASN A 126 18.90 3.39 -10.40
CA ASN A 126 19.68 4.21 -11.32
C ASN A 126 21.09 3.61 -11.49
N ASP A 127 21.74 3.21 -10.40
CA ASP A 127 23.07 2.59 -10.43
C ASP A 127 23.05 1.29 -11.23
N LYS A 128 22.06 0.42 -11.00
CA LYS A 128 21.88 -0.82 -11.77
C LYS A 128 21.64 -0.56 -13.26
N LYS A 129 20.93 0.52 -13.60
CA LYS A 129 20.73 0.92 -14.99
C LYS A 129 22.05 1.40 -15.61
N GLN A 130 22.79 2.27 -14.93
CA GLN A 130 24.09 2.76 -15.39
C GLN A 130 25.12 1.64 -15.57
N GLN A 131 25.14 0.65 -14.67
CA GLN A 131 26.01 -0.52 -14.80
C GLN A 131 25.66 -1.34 -16.05
N LYS A 132 24.37 -1.58 -16.31
CA LYS A 132 23.92 -2.29 -17.52
C LYS A 132 24.26 -1.52 -18.81
N ASP A 133 24.12 -0.20 -18.79
CA ASP A 133 24.41 0.63 -19.96
C ASP A 133 25.93 0.69 -20.24
N GLN A 134 26.77 0.67 -19.21
CA GLN A 134 28.22 0.55 -19.35
C GLN A 134 28.62 -0.83 -19.89
N GLN A 135 28.06 -1.92 -19.36
CA GLN A 135 28.34 -3.27 -19.83
C GLN A 135 27.99 -3.43 -21.31
N ARG A 136 26.84 -2.89 -21.75
CA ARG A 136 26.43 -2.92 -23.17
C ARG A 136 27.41 -2.18 -24.09
N GLN A 137 27.98 -1.07 -23.63
CA GLN A 137 29.00 -0.34 -24.39
C GLN A 137 30.29 -1.14 -24.50
N VAL A 138 30.74 -1.76 -23.40
CA VAL A 138 31.92 -2.63 -23.39
C VAL A 138 31.72 -3.84 -24.31
N ASP A 139 30.58 -4.51 -24.21
CA ASP A 139 30.26 -5.67 -25.05
C ASP A 139 30.19 -5.28 -26.53
N GLY A 140 29.55 -4.15 -26.86
CA GLY A 140 29.50 -3.62 -28.22
C GLY A 140 30.89 -3.30 -28.78
N GLN A 141 31.76 -2.70 -27.97
CA GLN A 141 33.14 -2.40 -28.35
C GLN A 141 33.96 -3.69 -28.53
N ALA A 142 33.81 -4.67 -27.65
CA ALA A 142 34.48 -5.97 -27.75
C ALA A 142 34.06 -6.75 -29.00
N ILE A 143 32.78 -6.68 -29.38
CA ILE A 143 32.28 -7.29 -30.61
C ILE A 143 32.89 -6.60 -31.83
N ALA A 144 32.90 -5.26 -31.88
CA ALA A 144 33.46 -4.49 -32.98
C ALA A 144 34.96 -4.78 -33.20
N MET A 145 35.74 -4.91 -32.12
CA MET A 145 37.16 -5.24 -32.16
C MET A 145 37.46 -6.67 -32.63
N ARG A 146 36.49 -7.59 -32.57
CA ARG A 146 36.66 -9.01 -32.97
C ARG A 146 36.30 -9.28 -34.43
N THR A 147 35.62 -8.33 -35.07
CA THR A 147 35.18 -8.40 -36.48
C THR A 147 36.14 -7.72 -37.47
N HIS A 148 37.24 -7.15 -36.98
CA HIS A 148 38.36 -6.61 -37.77
C HIS A 148 39.56 -7.56 -37.69
#